data_AF-A0A7S2CRE8-F1
#
_entry.id   AF-A0A7S2CRE8-F1
#
_cell.length_a   1.000
_cell.length_b   1.000
_cell.length_c   1.000
_cell.angle_alpha   90.00
_cell.angle_beta   90.00
_cell.angle_gamma   90.00
#
_symmetry.space_group_name_H-M   'P 1'
#
loop_
_entity.id
_entity.type
_entity.pdbx_description
1 polymer ?
#
loop_
_entity_poly.entity_id
_entity_poly.type
_entity_poly.pdbx_seq_one_letter_code
_entity_poly.pdbx_strand_id
1 'polypeptide(L)'
;MEDLRLFQDLPPSLATRLAISVHRRTIARAAFFDVLSDHALVGVLSRLRPLIFVPGQVALVEGQLIRAVSLIKKGQVVLLKDMGTSSERELRVVGQHESFGLDDARLLQIAKEAQ
;
A
#
# COMPACT_ATOMS: atom_id res chain seq x y z
N MET A 1 2.65 -9.20 -11.88
CA MET A 1 2.73 -8.01 -12.78
C MET A 1 2.46 -8.42 -14.24
N GLU A 2 1.94 -9.62 -14.50
CA GLU A 2 1.48 -10.05 -15.83
C GLU A 2 0.07 -9.51 -16.16
N ASP A 3 -0.73 -9.17 -15.13
CA ASP A 3 -2.13 -8.73 -15.30
C ASP A 3 -2.32 -7.46 -16.15
N LEU A 4 -1.36 -6.52 -16.18
CA LEU A 4 -1.49 -5.31 -17.00
C LEU A 4 -1.19 -5.54 -18.49
N ARG A 5 -0.48 -6.62 -18.84
CA ARG A 5 -0.22 -6.98 -20.24
C ARG A 5 -1.47 -7.52 -20.92
N LEU A 6 -2.36 -8.17 -20.15
CA LEU A 6 -3.69 -8.61 -20.60
C LEU A 6 -4.59 -7.46 -21.07
N PHE A 7 -4.28 -6.21 -20.72
CA PHE A 7 -5.09 -5.05 -21.05
C PHE A 7 -4.48 -4.17 -22.17
N GLN A 8 -3.35 -4.56 -22.76
CA GLN A 8 -2.69 -3.75 -23.80
C GLN A 8 -3.48 -3.71 -25.11
N ASP A 9 -4.25 -4.76 -25.41
CA ASP A 9 -5.09 -4.86 -26.61
C ASP A 9 -6.49 -4.27 -26.42
N LEU A 10 -6.77 -3.72 -25.23
CA LEU A 10 -8.08 -3.17 -24.92
C LEU A 10 -8.17 -1.68 -25.27
N PRO A 11 -9.34 -1.20 -25.72
CA PRO A 11 -9.62 0.22 -25.78
C PRO A 11 -9.31 0.89 -24.41
N PRO A 12 -8.68 2.07 -24.38
CA PRO A 12 -8.22 2.70 -23.13
C PRO A 12 -9.32 2.85 -22.06
N SER A 13 -10.55 3.10 -22.49
CA SER A 13 -11.72 3.20 -21.61
C SER A 13 -12.11 1.87 -20.96
N LEU A 14 -11.91 0.74 -21.66
CA LEU A 14 -12.19 -0.60 -21.14
C LEU A 14 -11.06 -1.09 -20.22
N ALA A 15 -9.81 -0.87 -20.62
CA ALA A 15 -8.63 -1.16 -19.79
C ALA A 15 -8.70 -0.43 -18.45
N THR A 16 -9.10 0.84 -18.48
CA THR A 16 -9.34 1.67 -17.30
C THR A 16 -10.39 1.05 -16.38
N ARG A 17 -11.58 0.71 -16.91
CA ARG A 17 -12.67 0.12 -16.12
C ARG A 17 -12.29 -1.23 -15.51
N LEU A 18 -11.56 -2.06 -16.25
CA LEU A 18 -11.07 -3.35 -15.76
C LEU A 18 -9.99 -3.19 -14.69
N ALA A 19 -9.00 -2.32 -14.90
CA ALA A 19 -7.98 -2.02 -13.91
C ALA A 19 -8.59 -1.51 -12.60
N ILE A 20 -9.55 -0.60 -12.70
CA ILE A 20 -10.34 -0.14 -11.55
C ILE A 20 -11.07 -1.34 -10.93
N SER A 21 -11.82 -2.12 -11.69
CA SER A 21 -12.62 -3.24 -11.16
C SER A 21 -11.78 -4.31 -10.43
N VAL A 22 -10.64 -4.72 -11.00
CA VAL A 22 -9.72 -5.72 -10.43
C VAL A 22 -9.07 -5.20 -9.15
N HIS A 23 -8.80 -3.90 -9.05
CA HIS A 23 -8.11 -3.33 -7.91
C HIS A 23 -9.03 -2.58 -6.93
N ARG A 24 -10.32 -2.46 -7.26
CA ARG A 24 -11.33 -1.70 -6.48
C ARG A 24 -11.40 -2.18 -5.05
N ARG A 25 -11.36 -3.49 -4.81
CA ARG A 25 -11.40 -4.06 -3.44
C ARG A 25 -10.16 -3.73 -2.61
N THR A 26 -9.00 -3.62 -3.25
CA THR A 26 -7.73 -3.28 -2.58
C THR A 26 -7.62 -1.78 -2.33
N ILE A 27 -8.18 -0.96 -3.21
CA ILE A 27 -8.13 0.50 -3.13
C ILE A 27 -9.23 1.07 -2.24
N ALA A 28 -10.49 0.64 -2.41
CA ALA A 28 -11.68 1.25 -1.79
C ALA A 28 -11.74 1.09 -0.26
N ARG A 29 -10.69 0.57 0.37
CA ARG A 29 -10.52 0.49 1.82
C ARG A 29 -9.30 1.25 2.33
N ALA A 30 -8.42 1.70 1.44
CA ALA A 30 -7.42 2.69 1.78
C ALA A 30 -8.08 4.07 1.65
N ALA A 31 -8.54 4.62 2.78
CA ALA A 31 -9.27 5.89 2.88
C ALA A 31 -8.59 7.08 2.17
N PHE A 32 -7.29 6.96 1.86
CA PHE A 32 -6.54 7.93 1.09
C PHE A 32 -6.99 8.04 -0.38
N PHE A 33 -7.51 6.96 -0.97
CA PHE A 33 -7.87 6.93 -2.39
C PHE A 33 -9.34 7.27 -2.66
N ASP A 34 -10.17 7.39 -1.63
CA ASP A 34 -11.60 7.68 -1.77
C ASP A 34 -11.88 9.07 -2.36
N VAL A 35 -10.91 9.98 -2.26
CA VAL A 35 -11.00 11.35 -2.79
C VAL A 35 -10.47 11.48 -4.23
N LEU A 36 -9.91 10.41 -4.81
CA LEU A 36 -9.35 10.45 -6.16
C LEU A 36 -10.42 10.22 -7.22
N SER A 37 -10.32 10.96 -8.34
CA SER A 37 -11.10 10.65 -9.54
C SER A 37 -10.67 9.31 -10.15
N ASP A 38 -11.57 8.65 -10.89
CA ASP A 38 -11.27 7.40 -11.59
C ASP A 38 -10.00 7.48 -12.45
N HIS A 39 -9.78 8.61 -13.12
CA HIS A 39 -8.57 8.84 -13.93
C HIS A 39 -7.31 8.93 -13.07
N ALA A 40 -7.36 9.66 -11.95
CA ALA A 40 -6.23 9.73 -11.02
C ALA A 40 -5.94 8.36 -10.41
N LEU A 41 -6.99 7.59 -10.12
CA LEU A 41 -6.88 6.26 -9.56
C LEU A 41 -6.22 5.28 -10.53
N VAL A 42 -6.56 5.32 -11.82
CA VAL A 42 -5.87 4.54 -12.87
C VAL A 42 -4.40 4.91 -12.96
N GLY A 43 -4.08 6.21 -12.85
CA GLY A 43 -2.71 6.71 -12.79
C GLY A 43 -1.92 6.11 -11.60
N VAL A 44 -2.54 5.99 -10.42
CA VAL A 44 -1.93 5.33 -9.27
C VAL A 44 -1.76 3.82 -9.53
N LEU A 45 -2.82 3.18 -10.01
CA LEU A 45 -2.85 1.73 -10.25
C LEU A 45 -1.79 1.25 -11.24
N SER A 46 -1.60 2.00 -12.33
CA SER A 46 -0.59 1.70 -13.34
C SER A 46 0.85 1.76 -12.81
N ARG A 47 1.08 2.41 -11.65
CA ARG A 47 2.39 2.59 -11.03
C ARG A 47 2.64 1.64 -9.86
N LEU A 48 1.64 0.85 -9.46
CA LEU A 48 1.81 -0.15 -8.40
C LEU A 48 2.83 -1.21 -8.81
N ARG A 49 3.77 -1.50 -7.89
CA ARG A 49 4.76 -2.55 -8.06
C ARG A 49 4.53 -3.65 -7.02
N PRO A 50 4.41 -4.93 -7.40
CA PRO A 50 4.41 -6.02 -6.45
C PRO A 50 5.69 -6.02 -5.62
N LEU A 51 5.52 -6.12 -4.32
CA LEU A 51 6.57 -6.41 -3.34
C LEU A 51 6.21 -7.74 -2.68
N ILE A 52 7.18 -8.63 -2.57
CA ILE A 52 7.00 -9.95 -1.98
C ILE A 52 7.96 -10.05 -0.80
N PHE A 53 7.39 -10.45 0.34
CA PHE A 53 8.13 -10.71 1.57
C PHE A 53 7.90 -12.17 1.97
N VAL A 54 8.94 -12.81 2.50
CA VAL A 54 8.82 -14.14 3.11
C VAL A 54 8.53 -14.01 4.62
N PRO A 55 7.91 -15.01 5.26
CA PRO A 55 7.72 -15.00 6.71
C PRO A 55 9.04 -14.74 7.45
N GLY A 56 9.01 -13.85 8.45
CA GLY A 56 10.19 -13.43 9.20
C GLY A 56 11.04 -12.33 8.54
N GLN A 57 10.76 -11.96 7.30
CA GLN A 57 11.44 -10.84 6.64
C GLN A 57 10.91 -9.50 7.16
N VAL A 58 11.82 -8.62 7.55
CA VAL A 58 11.49 -7.25 7.97
C VAL A 58 11.18 -6.39 6.75
N ALA A 59 9.97 -5.82 6.72
CA ALA A 59 9.54 -4.95 5.63
C ALA A 59 9.99 -3.49 5.82
N LEU A 60 9.91 -2.97 7.05
CA LEU A 60 10.28 -1.61 7.44
C LEU A 60 10.81 -1.60 8.88
N VAL A 61 11.66 -0.62 9.18
CA VAL A 61 12.21 -0.37 10.52
C VAL A 61 12.00 1.09 10.88
N GLU A 62 11.71 1.36 12.16
CA GLU A 62 11.62 2.72 12.68
C GLU A 62 12.89 3.53 12.38
N GLY A 63 12.72 4.81 12.03
CA GLY A 63 13.83 5.69 11.66
C GLY A 63 14.36 5.53 10.24
N GLN A 64 13.91 4.52 9.47
CA GLN A 64 14.22 4.43 8.05
C GLN A 64 13.34 5.36 7.20
N LEU A 65 13.92 5.93 6.15
CA LEU A 65 13.19 6.76 5.19
C LEU A 65 12.14 5.92 4.45
N ILE A 66 10.87 6.30 4.60
CA ILE A 66 9.77 5.73 3.82
C ILE A 66 9.88 6.22 2.38
N ARG A 67 10.14 5.30 1.45
CA ARG A 67 10.25 5.61 0.01
C ARG A 67 8.98 5.31 -0.79
N ALA A 68 8.10 4.48 -0.23
CA ALA A 68 6.88 4.07 -0.88
C ALA A 68 5.81 3.70 0.15
N VAL A 69 4.56 3.95 -0.23
CA VAL A 69 3.38 3.44 0.45
C VAL A 69 3.14 2.00 0.01
N SER A 70 2.83 1.12 0.96
CA SER A 70 2.57 -0.29 0.67
C SER A 70 1.15 -0.69 1.06
N LEU A 71 0.53 -1.50 0.20
CA LEU A 71 -0.81 -2.07 0.37
C LEU A 71 -0.71 -3.59 0.48
N ILE A 72 -1.35 -4.18 1.48
CA ILE A 72 -1.30 -5.63 1.68
C ILE A 72 -2.35 -6.31 0.80
N LYS A 73 -1.91 -6.89 -0.33
CA LYS A 73 -2.80 -7.65 -1.23
C LYS A 73 -3.15 -9.04 -0.68
N LYS A 74 -2.19 -9.72 -0.03
CA LYS A 74 -2.35 -11.07 0.52
C LYS A 74 -1.36 -11.26 1.67
N GLY A 75 -1.76 -12.02 2.68
CA GLY A 75 -0.96 -12.27 3.88
C GLY A 75 -1.24 -11.24 4.97
N GLN A 76 -0.33 -11.18 5.93
CA GLN A 76 -0.41 -10.34 7.12
C GLN A 76 1.00 -9.97 7.55
N VAL A 77 1.15 -8.78 8.10
CA VAL A 77 2.40 -8.28 8.68
C VAL A 77 2.15 -7.91 10.14
N VAL A 78 3.18 -8.01 10.97
CA VAL A 78 3.09 -7.69 12.41
C VAL A 78 3.93 -6.47 12.68
N LEU A 79 3.34 -5.49 13.35
CA LEU A 79 4.08 -4.36 13.91
C LEU A 79 4.70 -4.82 15.22
N LEU A 80 6.03 -4.89 15.24
CA LEU A 80 6.81 -5.22 16.41
C LEU A 80 7.38 -3.96 17.05
N LYS A 81 7.49 -3.97 18.38
CA LYS A 81 8.29 -3.01 19.13
C LYS A 81 9.51 -3.72 19.70
N ASP A 82 10.63 -3.00 19.75
CA ASP A 82 11.88 -3.47 20.35
C ASP A 82 12.39 -4.78 19.73
N MET A 83 12.26 -4.91 18.40
CA MET A 83 12.61 -6.12 17.64
C MET A 83 14.07 -6.53 17.90
N GLY A 84 14.29 -7.82 18.16
CA GLY A 84 15.60 -8.40 18.44
C GLY A 84 16.11 -8.20 19.87
N THR A 85 15.28 -7.66 20.77
CA THR A 85 15.61 -7.48 22.19
C THR A 85 14.81 -8.43 23.08
N SER A 86 15.18 -8.55 24.36
CA SER A 86 14.42 -9.32 25.35
C SER A 86 13.03 -8.74 25.65
N SER A 87 12.74 -7.53 25.18
CA SER A 87 11.46 -6.83 25.38
C SER A 87 10.62 -6.77 24.10
N GLU A 88 10.97 -7.55 23.08
CA GLU A 88 10.21 -7.64 21.83
C GLU A 88 8.74 -7.98 22.11
N ARG A 89 7.83 -7.21 21.50
CA ARG A 89 6.40 -7.43 21.62
C ARG A 89 5.64 -7.04 20.36
N GLU A 90 4.59 -7.80 20.07
CA GLU A 90 3.64 -7.49 19.01
C GLU A 90 2.70 -6.37 19.45
N LEU A 91 2.59 -5.32 18.64
CA LEU A 91 1.68 -4.20 18.88
C LEU A 91 0.36 -4.37 18.11
N ARG A 92 0.46 -4.80 16.85
CA ARG A 92 -0.68 -4.90 15.95
C ARG A 92 -0.39 -5.85 14.80
N VAL A 93 -1.39 -6.64 14.42
CA VAL A 93 -1.38 -7.37 13.15
C VAL A 93 -2.07 -6.50 12.10
N VAL A 94 -1.41 -6.30 10.97
CA VAL A 94 -1.92 -5.56 9.82
C VAL A 94 -2.20 -6.58 8.71
N GLY A 95 -3.47 -6.75 8.41
CA GLY A 95 -3.99 -7.81 7.58
C GLY A 95 -4.24 -7.41 6.13
N GLN A 96 -4.86 -8.32 5.39
CA GLN A 96 -5.22 -8.11 4.00
C GLN A 96 -6.10 -6.85 3.84
N HIS A 97 -5.79 -6.05 2.83
CA HIS A 97 -6.45 -4.78 2.49
C HIS A 97 -6.15 -3.61 3.43
N GLU A 98 -5.28 -3.78 4.40
CA GLU A 98 -4.71 -2.66 5.16
C GLU A 98 -3.42 -2.15 4.50
N SER A 99 -2.96 -0.97 4.93
CA SER A 99 -1.79 -0.29 4.42
C SER A 99 -0.81 0.05 5.54
N PHE A 100 0.46 0.17 5.21
CA PHE A 100 1.49 0.70 6.11
C PHE A 100 2.35 1.74 5.39
N GLY A 101 2.87 2.71 6.16
CA GLY A 101 3.59 3.88 5.65
C GLY A 101 2.71 5.05 5.15
N LEU A 102 1.39 4.87 5.06
CA LEU A 102 0.45 5.96 4.76
C LEU A 102 0.15 6.83 5.98
N ASP A 103 -0.11 6.19 7.12
CA ASP A 103 -0.43 6.89 8.37
C ASP A 103 0.77 7.72 8.86
N ASP A 104 1.98 7.20 8.68
CA ASP A 104 3.24 7.88 8.99
C ASP A 104 3.49 9.07 8.04
N ALA A 105 3.17 8.94 6.75
CA ALA A 105 3.31 10.02 5.77
C ALA A 105 2.35 11.19 6.08
N ARG A 106 1.15 10.89 6.59
CA ARG A 106 0.17 11.90 7.01
C ARG A 106 0.64 12.67 8.23
N LEU A 107 1.23 11.99 9.22
CA LEU A 107 1.84 12.63 10.39
C LEU A 107 3.01 13.55 10.01
N LEU A 108 3.85 13.15 9.04
CA LEU A 108 4.93 13.98 8.54
C LEU A 108 4.45 15.26 7.83
N GLN A 109 3.27 15.24 7.19
CA GLN A 109 2.73 16.41 6.51
C GLN A 109 2.09 17.40 7.49
N ILE A 110 1.34 16.90 8.48
CA ILE A 110 0.78 17.74 9.56
C ILE A 110 1.90 18.38 10.39
N ALA A 111 2.97 17.63 10.68
CA ALA A 111 4.13 18.16 11.41
C ALA A 111 4.88 19.27 10.65
N LYS A 112 4.83 19.25 9.30
CA LYS A 112 5.43 20.31 8.45
C LYS A 112 4.54 21.54 8.28
N GLU A 113 3.23 21.39 8.40
CA GLU A 113 2.26 22.50 8.31
C GLU A 113 2.08 23.23 9.66
N ALA A 114 2.59 22.66 10.75
CA ALA A 114 2.59 23.25 12.10
C ALA A 114 3.88 24.03 12.45
N GLN A 115 4.79 24.22 11.48
CA GLN A 115 5.98 25.09 11.56
C GLN A 115 5.81 26.29 10.64
#